data_AF-A0AA35WHE5-F1
#
_entry.id   AF-A0AA35WHE5-F1
#
_cell.length_a   1.000
_cell.length_b   1.000
_cell.length_c   1.000
_cell.angle_alpha   90.00
_cell.angle_beta   90.00
_cell.angle_gamma   90.00
#
_symmetry.space_group_name_H-M   'P 1'
#
loop_
_entity.id
_entity.type
_entity.pdbx_description
1 polymer ?
#
loop_
_entity_poly.entity_id
_entity_poly.type
_entity_poly.pdbx_seq_one_letter_code
_entity_poly.pdbx_strand_id
1 'polypeptide(L)'
;MVHLTWNMARRIRLNDSHFYWQVRSLLESSLAQTNLLVSHLKKAGIPILWHGRLAGESAPYCNDCAEEVFNVLFVLSHRGEYLVYCHRCASSMRKTFTVLQQYDIEELKDILAMFSLHLPET
;
A
#
# COMPACT_ATOMS: atom_id res chain seq x y z
N MET A 1 2.12 -4.78 8.26
CA MET A 1 2.83 -3.53 8.64
C MET A 1 3.56 -2.95 7.43
N VAL A 2 2.84 -2.74 6.32
CA VAL A 2 3.39 -2.30 5.04
C VAL A 2 3.62 -0.78 5.06
N HIS A 3 2.66 -0.01 5.56
CA HIS A 3 2.74 1.44 5.63
C HIS A 3 3.92 1.94 6.45
N LEU A 4 4.14 1.32 7.62
CA LEU A 4 5.30 1.61 8.46
C LEU A 4 6.60 1.34 7.70
N THR A 5 6.68 0.22 6.98
CA THR A 5 7.86 -0.18 6.19
C THR A 5 8.17 0.87 5.11
N TRP A 6 7.17 1.36 4.39
CA TRP A 6 7.34 2.45 3.42
C TRP A 6 7.77 3.77 4.06
N ASN A 7 7.23 4.10 5.24
CA ASN A 7 7.68 5.29 5.98
C ASN A 7 9.13 5.17 6.47
N MET A 8 9.54 3.97 6.90
CA MET A 8 10.93 3.69 7.29
C MET A 8 11.87 3.89 6.10
N ALA A 9 11.52 3.34 4.94
CA ALA A 9 12.31 3.46 3.71
C ALA A 9 12.57 4.92 3.30
N ARG A 10 11.62 5.83 3.58
CA ARG A 10 11.74 7.27 3.26
C ARG A 10 12.63 8.05 4.23
N ARG A 11 12.78 7.60 5.48
CA ARG A 11 13.30 8.44 6.58
C ARG A 11 14.49 7.86 7.31
N ILE A 12 14.73 6.56 7.21
CA ILE A 12 15.70 5.85 8.04
C ILE A 12 16.82 5.30 7.17
N ARG A 13 18.06 5.63 7.56
CA ARG A 13 19.26 4.97 7.03
C ARG A 13 19.51 3.70 7.83
N LEU A 14 19.59 2.56 7.15
CA LEU A 14 19.86 1.28 7.79
C LEU A 14 21.33 0.92 7.60
N ASN A 15 21.97 0.50 8.68
CA ASN A 15 23.37 0.06 8.69
C ASN A 15 23.48 -1.46 8.86
N ASP A 16 22.43 -2.11 9.37
CA ASP A 16 22.37 -3.56 9.50
C ASP A 16 21.93 -4.19 8.17
N SER A 17 22.83 -4.98 7.58
CA SER A 17 22.61 -5.60 6.26
C SER A 17 21.43 -6.56 6.27
N HIS A 18 21.29 -7.39 7.31
CA HIS A 18 20.22 -8.38 7.38
C HIS A 18 18.84 -7.70 7.45
N PHE A 19 18.69 -6.72 8.33
CA PHE A 19 17.46 -5.94 8.48
C PHE A 19 17.14 -5.13 7.21
N TYR A 20 18.15 -4.55 6.56
CA TYR A 20 17.99 -3.88 5.26
C TYR A 20 17.37 -4.81 4.22
N TRP A 21 17.88 -6.04 4.05
CA TRP A 21 17.34 -6.98 3.08
C TRP A 21 15.91 -7.42 3.41
N GLN A 22 15.59 -7.59 4.69
CA GLN A 22 14.21 -7.89 5.12
C GLN A 22 13.25 -6.77 4.77
N VAL A 23 13.60 -5.51 5.09
CA VAL A 23 12.79 -4.33 4.76
C VAL A 23 12.64 -4.20 3.24
N ARG A 24 13.74 -4.33 2.49
CA ARG A 24 13.73 -4.25 1.03
C ARG A 24 12.81 -5.30 0.41
N SER A 25 12.90 -6.55 0.86
CA SER A 25 12.05 -7.63 0.38
C SER A 25 10.56 -7.36 0.63
N LEU A 26 10.21 -6.80 1.79
CA LEU A 26 8.83 -6.39 2.09
C LEU A 26 8.34 -5.26 1.18
N LEU A 27 9.18 -4.25 0.90
CA LEU A 27 8.86 -3.16 -0.03
C LEU A 27 8.62 -3.70 -1.44
N GLU A 28 9.55 -4.50 -1.96
CA GLU A 28 9.46 -5.15 -3.29
C GLU A 28 8.18 -5.99 -3.41
N SER A 29 7.89 -6.81 -2.41
CA SER A 29 6.69 -7.65 -2.38
C SER A 29 5.41 -6.82 -2.38
N SER A 30 5.33 -5.77 -1.56
CA SER A 30 4.15 -4.91 -1.49
C SER A 30 3.92 -4.09 -2.76
N LEU A 31 5.00 -3.64 -3.43
CA LEU A 31 4.92 -2.96 -4.72
C LEU A 31 4.47 -3.91 -5.82
N ALA A 32 4.98 -5.15 -5.86
CA ALA A 32 4.56 -6.16 -6.81
C ALA A 32 3.07 -6.51 -6.64
N GLN A 33 2.60 -6.70 -5.40
CA GLN A 33 1.19 -6.93 -5.10
C GLN A 33 0.29 -5.78 -5.56
N THR A 34 0.72 -4.54 -5.31
CA THR A 34 0.02 -3.33 -5.79
C THR A 34 -0.09 -3.34 -7.32
N ASN A 35 1.02 -3.55 -8.03
CA ASN A 35 1.04 -3.57 -9.49
C ASN A 35 0.13 -4.66 -10.07
N LEU A 36 0.13 -5.84 -9.46
CA LEU A 36 -0.71 -6.95 -9.87
C LEU A 36 -2.19 -6.60 -9.69
N LEU A 37 -2.56 -6.05 -8.53
CA LEU A 37 -3.94 -5.67 -8.23
C LEU A 37 -4.44 -4.55 -9.15
N VAL A 38 -3.67 -3.50 -9.35
CA VAL A 38 -4.01 -2.41 -10.29
C VAL A 38 -4.19 -2.96 -11.70
N SER A 39 -3.28 -3.84 -12.14
CA SER A 39 -3.38 -4.48 -13.46
C SER A 39 -4.62 -5.37 -13.58
N HIS A 40 -4.97 -6.11 -12.52
CA HIS A 40 -6.16 -6.94 -12.47
C HIS A 40 -7.44 -6.10 -12.58
N LEU A 41 -7.54 -5.01 -11.80
CA LEU A 41 -8.69 -4.11 -11.82
C LEU A 41 -8.87 -3.41 -13.17
N LYS A 42 -7.76 -2.96 -13.79
CA LYS A 42 -7.78 -2.40 -15.15
C LYS A 42 -8.31 -3.41 -16.16
N LYS A 43 -7.87 -4.67 -16.10
CA LYS A 43 -8.37 -5.74 -16.98
C LYS A 43 -9.86 -6.02 -16.76
N ALA A 44 -10.34 -5.89 -15.53
CA ALA A 44 -11.77 -6.03 -15.19
C ALA A 44 -12.62 -4.80 -15.55
N GLY A 45 -12.01 -3.71 -16.06
CA GLY A 45 -12.72 -2.47 -16.38
C GLY A 45 -13.19 -1.69 -15.14
N ILE A 46 -12.62 -1.98 -13.96
CA ILE A 46 -12.98 -1.29 -12.71
C ILE A 46 -12.16 -0.01 -12.62
N PRO A 47 -12.80 1.17 -12.55
CA PRO A 47 -12.08 2.43 -12.43
C PRO A 47 -11.41 2.55 -11.06
N ILE A 48 -10.16 3.02 -11.07
CA ILE A 48 -9.39 3.32 -9.87
C ILE A 48 -9.28 4.83 -9.78
N LEU A 49 -9.83 5.42 -8.71
CA LEU A 49 -9.79 6.86 -8.49
C LEU A 49 -8.54 7.23 -7.71
N TRP A 50 -7.87 8.30 -8.12
CA TRP A 50 -6.81 8.89 -7.34
C TRP A 50 -7.40 9.53 -6.09
N HIS A 51 -6.90 9.13 -4.92
CA HIS A 51 -7.27 9.72 -3.63
C HIS A 51 -6.08 10.48 -3.02
N GLY A 52 -4.87 9.97 -3.22
CA GLY A 52 -3.70 10.46 -2.48
C GLY A 52 -3.79 10.09 -1.00
N ARG A 53 -2.98 10.75 -0.18
CA ARG A 53 -3.01 10.59 1.27
C ARG A 53 -2.75 11.92 1.97
N LEU A 54 -3.46 12.19 3.05
CA LEU A 54 -3.26 13.38 3.86
C LEU A 54 -2.16 13.18 4.90
N ALA A 55 -1.49 14.27 5.29
CA ALA A 55 -0.51 14.24 6.36
C ALA A 55 -1.20 13.88 7.69
N GLY A 56 -0.65 12.88 8.40
CA GLY A 56 -1.21 12.40 9.67
C GLY A 56 -2.36 11.39 9.53
N GLU A 57 -2.76 11.03 8.31
CA GLU A 57 -3.77 10.00 8.08
C GLU A 57 -3.29 8.64 8.59
N SER A 58 -4.13 7.94 9.35
CA SER A 58 -3.84 6.59 9.86
C SER A 58 -3.77 5.57 8.74
N ALA A 59 -2.99 4.49 8.92
CA ALA A 59 -3.01 3.38 7.98
C ALA A 59 -4.42 2.76 7.95
N PRO A 60 -5.03 2.56 6.77
CA PRO A 60 -6.35 1.97 6.69
C PRO A 60 -6.28 0.46 6.90
N TYR A 61 -7.31 -0.08 7.55
CA TYR A 61 -7.46 -1.51 7.83
C TYR A 61 -8.79 -1.99 7.27
N CYS A 62 -8.80 -3.25 6.83
CA CYS A 62 -10.01 -3.91 6.36
C CYS A 62 -11.00 -4.06 7.51
N ASN A 63 -12.23 -3.58 7.31
CA ASN A 63 -13.30 -3.66 8.30
C ASN A 63 -13.65 -5.10 8.72
N ASP A 64 -13.46 -6.08 7.83
CA ASP A 64 -13.85 -7.47 8.10
C ASP A 64 -12.74 -8.33 8.71
N CYS A 65 -11.52 -8.23 8.17
CA CYS A 65 -10.41 -9.11 8.57
C CYS A 65 -9.30 -8.41 9.34
N ALA A 66 -9.43 -7.10 9.62
CA ALA A 66 -8.46 -6.28 10.32
C ALA A 66 -7.04 -6.29 9.71
N GLU A 67 -6.91 -6.72 8.46
CA GLU A 67 -5.65 -6.68 7.72
C GLU A 67 -5.41 -5.24 7.24
N GLU A 68 -4.17 -4.79 7.32
CA GLU A 68 -3.76 -3.50 6.78
C GLU A 68 -3.95 -3.48 5.26
N VAL A 69 -4.61 -2.44 4.74
CA VAL A 69 -4.85 -2.28 3.31
C VAL A 69 -3.89 -1.22 2.79
N PHE A 70 -2.95 -1.62 1.94
CA PHE A 70 -1.95 -0.71 1.40
C PHE A 70 -2.27 -0.29 -0.04
N ASN A 71 -2.17 1.02 -0.28
CA ASN A 71 -2.30 1.71 -1.56
C ASN A 71 -3.67 1.62 -2.25
N VAL A 72 -4.19 0.42 -2.53
CA VAL A 72 -5.48 0.23 -3.23
C VAL A 72 -6.57 -0.12 -2.22
N LEU A 73 -7.51 0.80 -2.03
CA LEU A 73 -8.60 0.69 -1.05
C LEU A 73 -9.92 0.38 -1.73
N PHE A 74 -10.69 -0.55 -1.19
CA PHE A 74 -12.09 -0.76 -1.58
C PHE A 74 -12.98 -0.09 -0.56
N VAL A 75 -13.64 0.99 -0.94
CA VAL A 75 -14.43 1.83 -0.04
C VAL A 75 -15.92 1.59 -0.28
N LEU A 76 -16.65 1.37 0.81
CA LEU A 76 -18.10 1.26 0.83
C LEU A 76 -18.67 2.37 1.69
N SER A 77 -19.62 3.15 1.16
CA SER A 77 -20.40 4.08 1.98
C SER A 77 -21.53 3.32 2.68
N HIS A 78 -21.57 3.38 4.00
CA HIS A 78 -22.63 2.77 4.82
C HIS A 78 -23.12 3.77 5.86
N ARG A 79 -24.38 4.20 5.76
CA ARG A 79 -25.03 5.10 6.73
C ARG A 79 -24.25 6.39 7.04
N GLY A 80 -23.57 6.94 6.04
CA GLY A 80 -22.78 8.17 6.16
C GLY A 80 -21.32 7.96 6.57
N GLU A 81 -20.91 6.72 6.86
CA GLU A 81 -19.52 6.36 7.11
C GLU A 81 -18.89 5.70 5.89
N TYR A 82 -17.57 5.86 5.74
CA TYR A 82 -16.78 5.22 4.69
C TYR A 82 -15.98 4.08 5.31
N LEU A 83 -16.33 2.85 4.92
CA LEU A 83 -15.69 1.62 5.39
C LEU A 83 -14.67 1.15 4.36
N VAL A 84 -13.47 0.78 4.81
CA VAL A 84 -12.39 0.26 3.97
C VAL A 84 -12.35 -1.25 4.02
N TYR A 85 -12.14 -1.89 2.87
CA TYR A 85 -12.00 -3.33 2.71
C TYR A 85 -10.74 -3.66 1.91
N CYS A 86 -10.14 -4.82 2.20
CA CYS A 86 -9.14 -5.41 1.34
C CYS A 86 -9.79 -6.05 0.11
N HIS A 87 -9.00 -6.28 -0.93
CA HIS A 87 -9.49 -6.89 -2.18
C HIS A 87 -10.23 -8.22 -1.96
N ARG A 88 -9.67 -9.11 -1.12
CA ARG A 88 -10.23 -10.43 -0.84
C ARG A 88 -11.64 -10.37 -0.23
N CYS A 89 -11.83 -9.52 0.77
CA CYS A 89 -13.13 -9.34 1.41
C CYS A 89 -14.11 -8.65 0.46
N ALA A 90 -13.69 -7.58 -0.21
CA ALA A 90 -14.53 -6.87 -1.18
C ALA A 90 -15.03 -7.77 -2.31
N SER A 91 -14.16 -8.60 -2.89
CA SER A 91 -14.51 -9.53 -3.97
C SER A 91 -15.46 -10.66 -3.55
N SER A 92 -15.51 -10.98 -2.25
CA SER A 92 -16.43 -11.98 -1.71
C SER A 92 -17.82 -11.39 -1.42
N MET A 93 -17.96 -10.07 -1.43
CA MET A 93 -19.19 -9.36 -1.14
C MET A 93 -19.98 -9.04 -2.41
N ARG A 94 -21.31 -9.14 -2.34
CA ARG A 94 -22.22 -8.67 -3.40
C ARG A 94 -22.57 -7.20 -3.21
N LYS A 95 -21.55 -6.33 -3.16
CA LYS A 95 -21.69 -4.88 -2.99
C LYS A 95 -20.87 -4.11 -4.01
N THR A 96 -21.27 -2.87 -4.29
CA THR A 96 -20.54 -1.95 -5.15
C THR A 96 -19.54 -1.16 -4.32
N PHE A 97 -18.27 -1.20 -4.70
CA PHE A 97 -17.20 -0.47 -4.03
C PHE A 97 -16.67 0.64 -4.93
N THR A 98 -16.25 1.74 -4.30
CA THR A 98 -15.39 2.73 -4.92
C THR A 98 -13.94 2.31 -4.67
N VAL A 99 -13.15 2.16 -5.73
CA VAL A 99 -11.73 1.81 -5.60
C VAL A 99 -10.87 3.06 -5.61
N LEU A 100 -10.06 3.23 -4.59
CA LEU A 100 -9.18 4.38 -4.41
C LEU A 100 -7.71 3.96 -4.43
N GLN A 101 -6.84 4.83 -4.95
CA GLN A 101 -5.39 4.69 -4.91
C GLN A 101 -4.76 5.83 -4.11
N GLN A 102 -3.92 5.49 -3.12
CA GLN A 102 -3.31 6.46 -2.20
C GLN A 102 -1.90 6.92 -2.61
N TYR A 103 -1.14 6.07 -3.30
CA TYR A 103 0.24 6.31 -3.68
C TYR A 103 0.44 6.04 -5.16
N ASP A 104 1.20 6.93 -5.80
CA ASP A 104 1.61 6.73 -7.18
C ASP A 104 2.62 5.57 -7.25
N ILE A 105 2.47 4.71 -8.26
CA ILE A 105 3.34 3.54 -8.41
C ILE A 105 4.77 3.95 -8.73
N GLU A 106 4.97 5.03 -9.49
CA GLU A 106 6.29 5.57 -9.80
C GLU A 106 6.92 6.19 -8.55
N GLU A 107 6.16 6.91 -7.71
CA GLU A 107 6.68 7.40 -6.41
C GLU A 107 7.18 6.23 -5.54
N LEU A 108 6.44 5.12 -5.49
CA LEU A 108 6.85 3.94 -4.74
C LEU A 108 8.10 3.28 -5.33
N LYS A 109 8.25 3.26 -6.66
CA LYS A 109 9.46 2.76 -7.32
C LYS A 109 10.67 3.64 -6.98
N ASP A 110 10.51 4.96 -7.02
CA ASP A 110 11.58 5.90 -6.69
C ASP A 110 12.06 5.74 -5.26
N ILE A 111 11.13 5.61 -4.30
CA ILE A 111 11.47 5.36 -2.90
C ILE A 111 12.25 4.04 -2.75
N LEU A 112 11.81 2.97 -3.42
CA LEU A 112 12.51 1.68 -3.39
C LEU A 112 13.90 1.75 -4.05
N ALA A 113 14.04 2.50 -5.12
CA ALA A 113 15.33 2.70 -5.80
C ALA A 113 16.32 3.48 -4.93
N MET A 114 15.83 4.49 -4.19
CA MET A 114 16.64 5.28 -3.26
C MET A 114 16.99 4.52 -1.96
N PHE A 115 16.19 3.52 -1.60
CA PHE A 115 16.42 2.71 -0.40
C PHE A 115 17.67 1.84 -0.56
N SER A 116 18.73 2.22 0.15
CA SER A 116 20.07 1.63 0.05
C SER A 116 20.67 1.38 1.44
N LEU A 117 21.52 0.36 1.53
CA LEU A 117 22.27 0.05 2.74
C LEU A 117 23.33 1.14 2.98
N HIS A 118 23.31 1.75 4.15
CA HIS A 118 24.33 2.72 4.54
C HIS A 118 25.54 1.97 5.10
N LEU A 119 26.66 2.05 4.39
CA LEU A 119 27.96 1.58 4.87
C LEU A 119 28.63 2.75 5.60
N PRO A 120 29.03 2.61 6.87
CA PRO A 120 29.80 3.65 7.53
C PRO A 120 31.13 3.85 6.80
N GLU A 121 31.49 5.11 6.53
CA GLU A 121 32.81 5.46 5.99
C GLU A 121 33.88 5.08 7.05
N THR A 122 34.81 4.21 6.66
CA THR A 122 35.95 3.75 7.46
C THR A 122 36.98 4.85 7.67
#